data_AF-A0A645F088-F1
#
_entry.id   AF-A0A645F088-F1
#
_cell.length_a   1.000
_cell.length_b   1.000
_cell.length_c   1.000
_cell.angle_alpha   90.00
_cell.angle_beta   90.00
_cell.angle_gamma   90.00
#
_symmetry.space_group_name_H-M   'P 1'
#
loop_
_entity.id
_entity.type
_entity.pdbx_description
1 polymer ?
#
loop_
_entity_poly.entity_id
_entity_poly.type
_entity_poly.pdbx_seq_one_letter_code
_entity_poly.pdbx_strand_id
1 'polypeptide(L)'
;MKGTTEDCLAFVQAVRDQYPQSFDATPRLMVSDFYSAMEEGYGFYGGLLFLGAFFAVLFLAVAVLILYFKQVTEGYEDKERFEILQKVGMDDQQVKKTINSQVLWVFFLPLMATALHMFFASKIMAQMLKTFMLYDWGLVLTCIAGSLIAFTLLYFVIYRVTARTYYRIVRR
;
A
#
# COMPACT_ATOMS: atom_id res chain seq x y z
N MET A 1 5.59 26.55 -31.28
CA MET A 1 4.20 27.02 -31.42
C MET A 1 3.83 27.75 -30.13
N LYS A 2 3.27 28.97 -30.23
CA LYS A 2 2.73 29.70 -29.08
C LYS A 2 1.20 29.49 -29.10
N GLY A 3 0.67 28.85 -28.08
CA GLY A 3 -0.75 28.51 -27.91
C GLY A 3 -0.95 27.79 -26.58
N THR A 4 -2.18 27.75 -26.06
CA THR A 4 -2.49 26.98 -24.84
C THR A 4 -2.47 25.48 -25.13
N THR A 5 -2.38 24.63 -24.09
CA THR A 5 -2.44 23.16 -24.24
C THR A 5 -3.71 22.72 -24.98
N GLU A 6 -4.83 23.39 -24.71
CA GLU A 6 -6.13 23.11 -25.32
C GLU A 6 -6.15 23.47 -26.81
N ASP A 7 -5.59 24.62 -27.20
CA ASP A 7 -5.45 25.00 -28.61
C ASP A 7 -4.57 24.00 -29.38
N CYS A 8 -3.52 23.50 -28.74
CA CYS A 8 -2.60 22.53 -29.33
C CYS A 8 -3.26 21.15 -29.49
N LEU A 9 -4.05 20.71 -28.50
CA LEU A 9 -4.86 19.49 -28.59
C LEU A 9 -5.89 19.59 -29.71
N ALA A 10 -6.64 20.69 -29.77
CA ALA A 10 -7.65 20.93 -30.80
C ALA A 10 -7.05 20.95 -32.20
N PHE A 11 -5.87 21.58 -32.37
CA PHE A 11 -5.14 21.56 -33.63
C PHE A 11 -4.73 20.14 -34.03
N VAL A 12 -4.19 19.35 -33.11
CA VAL A 12 -3.79 17.97 -33.43
C VAL A 12 -5.00 17.10 -33.77
N GLN A 13 -6.11 17.24 -33.05
CA GLN A 13 -7.36 16.54 -33.36
C GLN A 13 -7.85 16.90 -34.76
N ALA A 14 -7.89 18.19 -35.12
CA ALA A 14 -8.28 18.63 -36.45
C ALA A 14 -7.38 18.06 -37.56
N VAL A 15 -6.05 18.03 -37.33
CA VAL A 15 -5.11 17.41 -38.26
C VAL A 15 -5.39 15.91 -38.38
N ARG A 16 -5.60 15.20 -37.27
CA ARG A 16 -5.88 13.76 -37.24
C ARG A 16 -7.16 13.40 -37.99
N ASP A 17 -8.19 14.25 -37.92
CA ASP A 17 -9.47 14.04 -38.59
C ASP A 17 -9.41 14.34 -40.10
N GLN A 18 -8.61 15.34 -40.51
CA GLN A 18 -8.51 15.76 -41.91
C GLN A 18 -7.49 14.93 -42.73
N TYR A 19 -6.52 14.32 -42.06
CA TYR A 19 -5.43 13.57 -42.71
C TYR A 19 -5.86 12.33 -43.51
N PRO A 20 -6.78 11.47 -43.03
CA PRO A 20 -7.24 10.29 -43.77
C PRO A 20 -7.87 10.66 -45.12
N GLN A 21 -8.64 11.76 -45.15
CA GLN A 21 -9.28 12.24 -46.37
C GLN A 21 -8.29 12.76 -47.43
N SER A 22 -7.09 13.15 -47.00
CA SER A 22 -6.06 13.74 -47.87
C SER A 22 -5.05 12.71 -48.40
N PHE A 23 -4.91 11.54 -47.75
CA PHE A 23 -3.88 10.54 -48.02
C PHE A 23 -4.40 9.09 -47.99
N ASP A 24 -5.58 8.86 -48.60
CA ASP A 24 -6.29 7.58 -48.66
C ASP A 24 -5.44 6.39 -49.18
N ALA A 25 -4.44 6.66 -50.01
CA ALA A 25 -3.55 5.64 -50.59
C ALA A 25 -2.51 5.05 -49.60
N THR A 26 -2.37 5.63 -48.39
CA THR A 26 -1.39 5.20 -47.37
C THR A 26 -2.05 5.00 -45.99
N PRO A 27 -2.83 3.92 -45.79
CA PRO A 27 -3.70 3.72 -44.62
C PRO A 27 -2.99 3.39 -43.29
N ARG A 28 -1.66 3.49 -43.20
CA ARG A 28 -0.86 3.11 -42.01
C ARG A 28 0.00 4.23 -41.41
N LEU A 29 -0.29 5.48 -41.73
CA LEU A 29 0.40 6.61 -41.10
C LEU A 29 -0.26 6.95 -39.76
N MET A 30 0.44 6.66 -38.66
CA MET A 30 0.05 7.14 -37.33
C MET A 30 0.57 8.56 -37.12
N VAL A 31 -0.32 9.48 -36.75
CA VAL A 31 0.04 10.80 -36.24
C VAL A 31 0.14 10.71 -34.72
N SER A 32 1.36 10.75 -34.19
CA SER A 32 1.61 10.87 -32.76
C SER A 32 2.02 12.29 -32.40
N ASP A 33 1.46 12.81 -31.32
CA ASP A 33 1.76 14.14 -30.80
C ASP A 33 1.94 14.11 -29.29
N PHE A 34 2.67 15.10 -28.79
CA PHE A 34 3.00 15.19 -27.38
C PHE A 34 1.78 15.50 -26.49
N TYR A 35 0.80 16.25 -26.99
CA TYR A 35 -0.30 16.75 -26.18
C TYR A 35 -1.35 15.66 -25.92
N SER A 36 -1.77 14.92 -26.94
CA SER A 36 -2.66 13.77 -26.78
C SER A 36 -1.99 12.65 -25.98
N ALA A 37 -0.69 12.40 -26.19
CA ALA A 37 0.05 11.43 -25.38
C ALA A 37 0.10 11.83 -23.89
N MET A 38 0.20 13.12 -23.59
CA MET A 38 0.18 13.64 -22.22
C MET A 38 -1.21 13.51 -21.58
N GLU A 39 -2.28 13.83 -22.31
CA GLU A 39 -3.67 13.69 -21.84
C GLU A 39 -4.03 12.23 -21.54
N GLU A 40 -3.74 11.33 -22.49
CA GLU A 40 -3.91 9.88 -22.31
C GLU A 40 -3.09 9.35 -21.14
N GLY A 41 -1.84 9.82 -21.01
CA GLY A 41 -0.95 9.50 -19.90
C GLY A 41 -1.53 9.92 -18.55
N TYR A 42 -2.03 11.15 -18.41
CA TYR A 42 -2.63 11.61 -17.17
C TYR A 42 -3.88 10.82 -16.80
N GLY A 43 -4.75 10.50 -17.75
CA GLY A 43 -5.92 9.66 -17.52
C GLY A 43 -5.52 8.26 -17.02
N PHE A 44 -4.58 7.62 -17.70
CA PHE A 44 -4.15 6.27 -17.38
C PHE A 44 -3.38 6.18 -16.05
N TYR A 45 -2.32 6.96 -15.88
CA TYR A 45 -1.52 6.95 -14.66
C TYR A 45 -2.28 7.52 -13.46
N GLY A 46 -3.14 8.52 -13.67
CA GLY A 46 -4.03 9.05 -12.65
C GLY A 46 -5.02 7.98 -12.16
N GLY A 47 -5.60 7.21 -13.07
CA GLY A 47 -6.45 6.07 -12.75
C GLY A 47 -5.71 5.00 -11.94
N LEU A 48 -4.49 4.64 -12.34
CA LEU A 48 -3.66 3.68 -11.61
C LEU A 48 -3.28 4.17 -10.20
N LEU A 49 -2.91 5.45 -10.05
CA LEU A 49 -2.60 6.05 -8.75
C LEU A 49 -3.84 6.09 -7.84
N PHE A 50 -5.00 6.48 -8.37
CA PHE A 50 -6.25 6.45 -7.62
C PHE A 50 -6.58 5.03 -7.15
N LEU A 51 -6.50 4.04 -8.04
CA LEU A 51 -6.79 2.65 -7.73
C LEU A 51 -5.83 2.11 -6.66
N GLY A 52 -4.53 2.37 -6.82
CA GLY A 52 -3.50 1.98 -5.86
C GLY A 52 -3.70 2.62 -4.49
N ALA A 53 -3.96 3.93 -4.43
CA ALA A 53 -4.21 4.64 -3.19
C ALA A 53 -5.51 4.18 -2.51
N PHE A 54 -6.57 3.98 -3.28
CA PHE A 54 -7.85 3.49 -2.78
C PHE A 54 -7.71 2.11 -2.15
N PHE A 55 -7.10 1.16 -2.86
CA PHE A 55 -6.86 -0.18 -2.31
C PHE A 55 -5.89 -0.17 -1.12
N ALA A 56 -4.86 0.68 -1.13
CA ALA A 56 -3.95 0.81 -0.01
C ALA A 56 -4.70 1.25 1.27
N VAL A 57 -5.54 2.29 1.18
CA VAL A 57 -6.34 2.77 2.32
C VAL A 57 -7.37 1.71 2.74
N LEU A 58 -8.04 1.07 1.79
CA LEU A 58 -9.03 0.04 2.06
C LEU A 58 -8.42 -1.15 2.82
N PHE A 59 -7.34 -1.73 2.31
CA PHE A 59 -6.68 -2.86 2.95
C PHE A 59 -6.05 -2.50 4.30
N LEU A 60 -5.54 -1.28 4.43
CA LEU A 60 -5.04 -0.75 5.69
C LEU A 60 -6.15 -0.66 6.73
N ALA A 61 -7.32 -0.10 6.37
CA ALA A 61 -8.47 -0.03 7.27
C ALA A 61 -8.93 -1.42 7.72
N VAL A 62 -9.01 -2.38 6.78
CA VAL A 62 -9.34 -3.78 7.09
C VAL A 62 -8.29 -4.41 8.01
N ALA A 63 -7.00 -4.21 7.75
CA ALA A 63 -5.93 -4.73 8.60
C ALA A 63 -5.98 -4.16 10.03
N VAL A 64 -6.22 -2.86 10.18
CA VAL A 64 -6.42 -2.21 11.48
C VAL A 64 -7.60 -2.84 12.22
N LEU A 65 -8.72 -3.02 11.53
CA LEU A 65 -9.94 -3.58 12.11
C LEU A 65 -9.71 -5.01 12.62
N ILE A 66 -9.07 -5.86 11.80
CA ILE A 66 -8.72 -7.23 12.17
C ILE A 66 -7.80 -7.24 13.40
N LEU A 67 -6.75 -6.42 13.41
CA LEU A 67 -5.82 -6.33 14.54
C LEU A 67 -6.49 -5.84 15.82
N TYR A 68 -7.38 -4.85 15.71
CA TYR A 68 -8.13 -4.34 16.84
C TYR A 68 -9.02 -5.43 17.46
N PHE A 69 -9.85 -6.09 16.66
CA PHE A 69 -10.73 -7.14 17.17
C PHE A 69 -9.95 -8.31 17.76
N LYS A 70 -8.87 -8.73 17.10
CA LYS A 70 -8.00 -9.79 17.62
C LYS A 70 -7.45 -9.45 19.01
N GLN A 71 -6.93 -8.23 19.19
CA GLN A 71 -6.36 -7.81 20.46
C GLN A 71 -7.42 -7.66 21.57
N VAL A 72 -8.62 -7.21 21.22
CA VAL A 72 -9.72 -7.13 22.19
C VAL A 72 -10.11 -8.54 22.64
N THR A 73 -10.34 -9.48 21.71
CA THR A 73 -10.70 -10.86 22.05
C THR A 73 -9.62 -11.56 22.86
N GLU A 74 -8.36 -11.53 22.40
CA GLU A 74 -7.22 -12.11 23.13
C GLU A 74 -7.08 -11.48 24.53
N GLY A 75 -7.28 -10.16 24.66
CA GLY A 75 -7.20 -9.47 25.94
C GLY A 75 -8.25 -9.91 26.96
N TYR A 76 -9.48 -10.23 26.53
CA TYR A 76 -10.52 -10.76 27.42
C TYR A 76 -10.25 -12.22 27.82
N GLU A 77 -9.85 -13.06 26.86
CA GLU A 77 -9.53 -14.47 27.13
C GLU A 77 -8.32 -14.61 28.07
N ASP A 78 -7.28 -13.81 27.84
CA ASP A 78 -6.06 -13.85 28.66
C ASP A 78 -6.30 -13.32 30.07
N LYS A 79 -7.21 -12.35 30.26
CA LYS A 79 -7.59 -11.86 31.59
C LYS A 79 -8.08 -13.00 32.49
N GLU A 80 -9.03 -13.80 32.02
CA GLU A 80 -9.58 -14.92 32.79
C GLU A 80 -8.49 -15.95 33.13
N ARG A 81 -7.61 -16.24 32.18
CA ARG A 81 -6.47 -17.16 32.39
C ARG A 81 -5.47 -16.63 33.41
N PHE A 82 -5.11 -15.35 33.36
CA PHE A 82 -4.17 -14.77 34.31
C PHE A 82 -4.75 -14.71 35.72
N GLU A 83 -6.05 -14.44 35.89
CA GLU A 83 -6.71 -14.51 37.20
C GLU A 83 -6.62 -15.92 37.82
N ILE A 84 -6.75 -16.98 37.01
CA ILE A 84 -6.55 -18.36 37.46
C ILE A 84 -5.09 -18.59 37.85
N LEU A 85 -4.13 -18.20 37.00
CA LEU A 85 -2.70 -18.39 37.23
C LEU A 85 -2.21 -17.67 38.49
N GLN A 86 -2.74 -16.48 38.78
CA GLN A 86 -2.45 -15.75 40.03
C GLN A 86 -2.90 -16.54 41.27
N LYS A 87 -4.08 -17.19 41.22
CA LYS A 87 -4.57 -18.04 42.32
C LYS A 87 -3.67 -19.26 42.58
N VAL A 88 -2.89 -19.71 41.59
CA VAL A 88 -1.94 -20.83 41.73
C VAL A 88 -0.50 -20.36 42.00
N GLY A 89 -0.28 -19.05 42.21
CA GLY A 89 1.01 -18.49 42.66
C GLY A 89 1.81 -17.70 41.62
N MET A 90 1.24 -17.38 40.45
CA MET A 90 1.88 -16.45 39.51
C MET A 90 1.84 -15.02 40.05
N ASP A 91 2.98 -14.34 40.08
CA ASP A 91 3.05 -12.93 40.49
C ASP A 91 2.73 -11.95 39.34
N ASP A 92 2.40 -10.71 39.68
CA ASP A 92 2.03 -9.66 38.70
C ASP A 92 3.15 -9.29 37.71
N GLN A 93 4.42 -9.45 38.11
CA GLN A 93 5.56 -9.20 37.22
C GLN A 93 5.66 -10.30 36.15
N GLN A 94 5.40 -11.56 36.53
CA GLN A 94 5.35 -12.69 35.61
C GLN A 94 4.20 -12.54 34.61
N VAL A 95 3.02 -12.11 35.07
CA VAL A 95 1.88 -11.78 34.19
C VAL A 95 2.29 -10.72 33.16
N LYS A 96 2.83 -9.59 33.63
CA LYS A 96 3.22 -8.47 32.75
C LYS A 96 4.32 -8.83 31.75
N LYS A 97 5.30 -9.65 32.17
CA LYS A 97 6.38 -10.12 31.28
C LYS A 97 5.84 -11.06 30.19
N THR A 98 4.93 -11.95 30.55
CA THR A 98 4.31 -12.91 29.63
C THR A 98 3.48 -12.19 28.57
N ILE A 99 2.64 -11.25 29.01
CA ILE A 99 1.85 -10.40 28.12
C ILE A 99 2.75 -9.64 27.13
N ASN A 100 3.79 -8.96 27.62
CA ASN A 100 4.68 -8.19 26.74
C ASN A 100 5.30 -9.05 25.65
N SER A 101 5.77 -10.25 26.00
CA SER A 101 6.40 -11.16 25.06
C SER A 101 5.41 -11.67 24.02
N GLN A 102 4.22 -12.10 24.44
CA GLN A 102 3.19 -12.64 23.55
C GLN A 102 2.70 -11.57 22.57
N VAL A 103 2.36 -10.38 23.08
CA VAL A 103 1.92 -9.26 22.25
C VAL A 103 3.05 -8.87 21.27
N LEU A 104 4.31 -8.78 21.71
CA LEU A 104 5.41 -8.43 20.80
C LEU A 104 5.55 -9.42 19.62
N TRP A 105 5.51 -10.73 19.89
CA TRP A 105 5.64 -11.75 18.84
C TRP A 105 4.47 -11.76 17.86
N VAL A 106 3.23 -11.60 18.35
CA VAL A 106 2.03 -11.56 17.51
C VAL A 106 2.08 -10.41 16.51
N PHE A 107 2.72 -9.29 16.85
CA PHE A 107 2.87 -8.14 15.96
C PHE A 107 4.13 -8.18 15.09
N PHE A 108 5.24 -8.74 15.58
CA PHE A 108 6.49 -8.76 14.81
C PHE A 108 6.44 -9.77 13.64
N LEU A 109 5.76 -10.91 13.84
CA LEU A 109 5.62 -11.95 12.82
C LEU A 109 4.97 -11.44 11.51
N PRO A 110 3.82 -10.74 11.54
CA PRO A 110 3.24 -10.15 10.34
C PRO A 110 4.20 -9.18 9.62
N LEU A 111 4.93 -8.34 10.37
CA LEU A 111 5.85 -7.37 9.77
C LEU A 111 7.00 -8.07 9.04
N MET A 112 7.58 -9.12 9.64
CA MET A 112 8.59 -9.95 8.98
C MET A 112 8.03 -10.63 7.73
N ALA A 113 6.82 -11.19 7.82
CA ALA A 113 6.16 -11.81 6.68
C ALA A 113 5.92 -10.81 5.54
N THR A 114 5.52 -9.58 5.85
CA THR A 114 5.38 -8.50 4.86
C THR A 114 6.71 -8.16 4.20
N ALA A 115 7.79 -8.00 4.98
CA ALA A 115 9.11 -7.71 4.43
C ALA A 115 9.60 -8.84 3.52
N LEU A 116 9.41 -10.09 3.94
CA LEU A 116 9.76 -11.27 3.16
C LEU A 116 8.93 -11.36 1.87
N HIS A 117 7.61 -11.16 1.97
CA HIS A 117 6.71 -11.15 0.82
C HIS A 117 7.10 -10.06 -0.18
N MET A 118 7.40 -8.85 0.31
CA MET A 118 7.85 -7.73 -0.53
C MET A 118 9.19 -8.02 -1.21
N PHE A 119 10.12 -8.69 -0.53
CA PHE A 119 11.40 -9.09 -1.11
C PHE A 119 11.20 -10.00 -2.33
N PHE A 120 10.35 -11.03 -2.23
CA PHE A 120 10.04 -11.90 -3.36
C PHE A 120 9.23 -11.19 -4.44
N ALA A 121 8.22 -10.40 -4.06
CA ALA A 121 7.37 -9.65 -4.97
C ALA A 121 8.15 -8.60 -5.78
N SER A 122 9.25 -8.06 -5.24
CA SER A 122 10.07 -7.03 -5.89
C SER A 122 10.54 -7.42 -7.29
N LYS A 123 10.82 -8.71 -7.54
CA LYS A 123 11.26 -9.21 -8.85
C LYS A 123 10.16 -9.17 -9.90
N ILE A 124 8.96 -9.62 -9.53
CA ILE A 124 7.80 -9.61 -10.44
C ILE A 124 7.36 -8.16 -10.67
N MET A 125 7.32 -7.35 -9.61
CA MET A 125 7.01 -5.93 -9.68
C MET A 125 7.95 -5.18 -10.64
N ALA A 126 9.25 -5.48 -10.58
CA ALA A 126 10.25 -4.98 -11.54
C ALA A 126 9.86 -5.25 -12.99
N GLN A 127 9.46 -6.48 -13.28
CA GLN A 127 9.13 -6.91 -14.63
C GLN A 127 7.83 -6.26 -15.11
N MET A 128 6.82 -6.16 -14.24
CA MET A 128 5.58 -5.46 -14.56
C MET A 128 5.82 -3.97 -14.86
N LEU A 129 6.69 -3.32 -14.09
CA LEU A 129 7.03 -1.90 -14.30
C LEU A 129 7.73 -1.65 -15.65
N LYS A 130 8.50 -2.61 -16.15
CA LYS A 130 9.09 -2.52 -17.51
C LYS A 130 8.04 -2.46 -18.61
N THR A 131 6.87 -3.08 -18.42
CA THR A 131 5.73 -2.97 -19.36
C THR A 131 5.19 -1.54 -19.42
N PHE A 132 5.36 -0.77 -18.35
CA PHE A 132 5.02 0.65 -18.27
C PHE A 132 6.18 1.57 -18.67
N MET A 133 7.21 1.04 -19.33
CA MET A 133 8.42 1.77 -19.73
C MET A 133 9.24 2.32 -18.54
N LEU A 134 9.07 1.76 -17.34
CA LEU A 134 9.82 2.14 -16.14
C LEU A 134 10.97 1.15 -15.92
N TYR A 135 12.18 1.56 -16.31
CA TYR A 135 13.39 0.72 -16.27
C TYR A 135 14.36 1.05 -15.12
N ASP A 136 14.15 2.17 -14.43
CA ASP A 136 15.05 2.64 -13.37
C ASP A 136 14.93 1.77 -12.11
N TRP A 137 15.88 0.85 -11.95
CA TRP A 137 15.91 -0.06 -10.82
C TRP A 137 16.18 0.63 -9.48
N GLY A 138 16.93 1.74 -9.50
CA GLY A 138 17.19 2.53 -8.31
C GLY A 138 15.90 3.17 -7.81
N LEU A 139 15.14 3.79 -8.71
CA LEU A 139 13.84 4.38 -8.40
C LEU A 139 12.86 3.33 -7.86
N VAL A 140 12.73 2.18 -8.53
CA VAL A 140 11.85 1.10 -8.06
C VAL A 140 12.22 0.64 -6.65
N LEU A 141 13.51 0.41 -6.38
CA LEU A 141 13.95 -0.03 -5.06
C LEU A 141 13.73 1.03 -3.98
N THR A 142 13.95 2.32 -4.29
CA THR A 142 13.68 3.41 -3.34
C THR A 142 12.19 3.54 -3.02
N CYS A 143 11.29 3.37 -3.99
CA CYS A 143 9.85 3.36 -3.77
C CYS A 143 9.41 2.14 -2.93
N ILE A 144 9.95 0.95 -3.20
CA ILE A 144 9.70 -0.25 -2.39
C ILE A 144 10.16 -0.03 -0.95
N ALA A 145 11.38 0.49 -0.76
CA ALA A 145 11.91 0.76 0.57
C ALA A 145 11.08 1.83 1.31
N GLY A 146 10.72 2.92 0.61
CA GLY A 146 9.89 3.99 1.16
C GLY A 146 8.50 3.49 1.58
N SER A 147 7.84 2.69 0.75
CA SER A 147 6.54 2.10 1.10
C SER A 147 6.62 1.11 2.27
N LEU A 148 7.69 0.30 2.34
CA LEU A 148 7.92 -0.61 3.46
C LEU A 148 8.16 0.14 4.77
N ILE A 149 8.93 1.24 4.74
CA ILE A 149 9.17 2.11 5.90
C ILE A 149 7.86 2.77 6.35
N ALA A 150 7.10 3.35 5.42
CA ALA A 150 5.81 3.97 5.73
C ALA A 150 4.83 2.98 6.36
N PHE A 151 4.73 1.77 5.78
CA PHE A 151 3.90 0.70 6.33
C PHE A 151 4.38 0.27 7.71
N THR A 152 5.69 0.11 7.92
CA THR A 152 6.27 -0.25 9.22
C THR A 152 5.96 0.79 10.30
N LEU A 153 6.11 2.08 9.99
CA LEU A 153 5.82 3.18 10.92
C LEU A 153 4.34 3.18 11.30
N LEU A 154 3.45 3.05 10.31
CA LEU A 154 2.02 2.97 10.54
C LEU A 154 1.67 1.76 11.41
N TYR A 155 2.21 0.58 11.07
CA TYR A 155 1.99 -0.65 11.81
C TYR A 155 2.44 -0.53 13.26
N PHE A 156 3.58 0.13 13.49
CA PHE A 156 4.08 0.43 14.83
C PHE A 156 3.15 1.37 15.62
N VAL A 157 2.57 2.39 14.98
CA VAL A 157 1.56 3.26 15.61
C VAL A 157 0.33 2.44 16.01
N ILE A 158 -0.18 1.59 15.12
CA ILE A 158 -1.33 0.72 15.39
C ILE A 158 -1.02 -0.20 16.58
N TYR A 159 0.14 -0.86 16.57
CA TYR A 159 0.62 -1.68 17.69
C TYR A 159 0.59 -0.93 19.01
N ARG A 160 1.12 0.30 19.06
CA ARG A 160 1.13 1.08 20.30
C ARG A 160 -0.28 1.41 20.79
N VAL A 161 -1.23 1.63 19.89
CA VAL A 161 -2.62 1.91 20.24
C VAL A 161 -3.31 0.65 20.75
N THR A 162 -3.21 -0.46 20.03
CA THR A 162 -3.91 -1.71 20.37
C THR A 162 -3.30 -2.39 21.59
N ALA A 163 -1.98 -2.38 21.77
CA ALA A 163 -1.33 -2.92 22.96
C ALA A 163 -1.76 -2.17 24.24
N ARG A 164 -1.96 -0.84 24.17
CA ARG A 164 -2.53 -0.07 25.30
C ARG A 164 -3.95 -0.49 25.65
N THR A 165 -4.75 -0.89 24.65
CA THR A 165 -6.09 -1.43 24.87
C THR A 165 -6.01 -2.80 25.54
N TYR A 166 -5.15 -3.70 25.05
CA TYR A 166 -4.89 -5.02 25.65
C TYR A 166 -4.45 -4.90 27.12
N TYR A 167 -3.31 -4.23 27.39
CA TYR A 167 -3.19 -3.20 28.43
C TYR A 167 -4.25 -3.14 29.53
N ARG A 168 -5.24 -2.34 29.18
CA ARG A 168 -6.31 -1.86 30.03
C ARG A 168 -7.36 -2.94 30.28
N ILE A 169 -7.55 -3.86 29.34
CA ILE A 169 -8.51 -4.97 29.48
C ILE A 169 -7.98 -5.96 30.51
N VAL A 170 -6.72 -6.40 30.41
CA VAL A 170 -6.17 -7.42 31.31
C VAL A 170 -5.99 -6.92 32.75
N ARG A 171 -5.67 -5.62 32.94
CA ARG A 171 -5.41 -5.05 34.28
C ARG A 171 -6.68 -4.58 35.02
N ARG A 172 -7.80 -4.46 34.32
CA ARG A 172 -9.14 -4.28 34.95
C ARG A 172 -9.70 -5.64 35.25
#